data_AF-K9VEQ5-F1
#
_entry.id   AF-K9VEQ5-F1
#
_cell.length_a   1.000
_cell.length_b   1.000
_cell.length_c   1.000
_cell.angle_alpha   90.00
_cell.angle_beta   90.00
_cell.angle_gamma   90.00
#
_symmetry.space_group_name_H-M   'P 1'
#
loop_
_entity.id
_entity.type
_entity.pdbx_description
1 polymer ?
#
loop_
_entity_poly.entity_id
_entity_poly.type
_entity_poly.pdbx_seq_one_letter_code
_entity_poly.pdbx_strand_id
1 'polypeptide(L)'
;MTKQPNVPTTAALRLTGTKSEIELVLAVLRGKDFFWKTNGKFYPQRGDSNQYAYYLNDLQLPQLGVAAPPTPTPGEPQPRPWDAVLGGQGE
;
A
#
# COMPACT_ATOMS: atom_id res chain seq x y z
N MET A 1 14.65 6.96 -21.93
CA MET A 1 14.51 7.43 -20.54
C MET A 1 13.03 7.71 -20.27
N THR A 2 12.27 6.70 -19.87
CA THR A 2 10.87 6.90 -19.44
C THR A 2 10.89 7.37 -17.99
N LYS A 3 10.72 8.69 -17.80
CA LYS A 3 10.33 9.26 -16.50
C LYS A 3 9.04 8.54 -16.10
N GLN A 4 9.15 7.55 -15.21
CA GLN A 4 7.98 6.91 -14.62
C GLN A 4 7.15 8.05 -14.03
N PRO A 5 5.88 8.21 -14.43
CA PRO A 5 5.08 9.29 -13.91
C PRO A 5 5.03 9.08 -12.39
N ASN A 6 5.52 10.06 -11.65
CA ASN A 6 5.52 10.13 -10.20
C ASN A 6 4.08 10.35 -9.71
N VAL A 7 3.15 9.49 -10.15
CA VAL A 7 1.73 9.59 -9.81
C VAL A 7 1.59 9.14 -8.35
N PRO A 8 1.00 9.98 -7.47
CA PRO A 8 0.73 9.58 -6.10
C PRO A 8 -0.16 8.34 -6.12
N THR A 9 0.33 7.24 -5.53
CA THR A 9 -0.46 6.02 -5.39
C THR A 9 -1.59 6.34 -4.43
N THR A 10 -2.81 6.25 -4.95
CA THR A 10 -4.03 6.59 -4.23
C THR A 10 -4.71 5.29 -3.79
N ALA A 11 -4.95 5.15 -2.49
CA ALA A 11 -5.60 3.97 -1.92
C ALA A 11 -6.91 4.35 -1.21
N ALA A 12 -7.80 3.37 -1.08
CA ALA A 12 -8.96 3.45 -0.20
C ALA A 12 -8.68 2.64 1.07
N LEU A 13 -9.02 3.18 2.24
CA LEU A 13 -8.84 2.53 3.53
C LEU A 13 -10.19 2.44 4.26
N ARG A 14 -10.53 1.23 4.70
CA ARG A 14 -11.67 0.99 5.59
C ARG A 14 -11.16 0.70 6.99
N LEU A 15 -11.53 1.56 7.95
CA LEU A 15 -11.29 1.36 9.37
C LEU A 15 -12.57 0.88 10.04
N THR A 16 -12.44 -0.06 10.98
CA THR A 16 -13.57 -0.55 11.76
C THR A 16 -13.17 -0.60 13.22
N GLY A 17 -14.06 -0.18 14.11
CA GLY A 17 -13.79 -0.09 15.54
C GLY A 17 -14.72 0.91 16.20
N THR A 18 -14.42 1.24 17.45
CA THR A 18 -15.06 2.37 18.12
C THR A 18 -14.65 3.70 17.47
N LYS A 19 -15.46 4.74 17.70
CA LYS A 19 -15.16 6.07 17.18
C LYS A 19 -13.77 6.55 17.62
N SER A 20 -13.41 6.35 18.89
CA SER A 20 -12.12 6.77 19.45
C SER A 20 -10.94 5.99 18.88
N GLU A 21 -11.07 4.68 18.66
CA GLU A 21 -10.01 3.87 18.03
C GLU A 21 -9.76 4.33 16.59
N ILE A 22 -10.82 4.59 15.84
CA ILE A 22 -10.71 5.10 14.46
C ILE A 22 -10.05 6.47 14.45
N GLU A 23 -10.46 7.40 15.32
CA GLU A 23 -9.84 8.72 15.44
C GLU A 23 -8.35 8.65 15.81
N LEU A 24 -7.97 7.72 16.69
CA LEU A 24 -6.57 7.47 17.03
C LEU A 24 -5.76 7.00 15.82
N VAL A 25 -6.28 6.04 15.05
CA VAL A 25 -5.61 5.56 13.82
C VAL A 25 -5.47 6.69 12.81
N LEU A 26 -6.51 7.51 12.61
CA LEU A 26 -6.44 8.67 11.73
C LEU A 26 -5.37 9.67 12.20
N ALA A 27 -5.27 9.94 13.51
CA ALA A 27 -4.23 10.82 14.04
C ALA A 27 -2.82 10.26 13.77
N VAL A 28 -2.61 8.95 13.95
CA VAL A 28 -1.34 8.29 13.66
C VAL A 28 -0.98 8.37 12.17
N LEU A 29 -1.96 8.16 11.27
CA LEU A 29 -1.73 8.25 9.83
C LEU A 29 -1.30 9.66 9.42
N ARG A 30 -1.97 10.72 9.92
CA ARG A 30 -1.54 12.10 9.65
C ARG A 30 -0.11 12.38 10.12
N GLY A 31 0.31 11.78 11.24
CA GLY A 31 1.66 11.92 11.76
C GLY A 31 2.74 11.18 10.97
N LYS A 32 2.38 10.27 10.04
CA LYS A 32 3.30 9.46 9.24
C LYS A 32 3.32 9.85 7.75
N ASP A 33 3.07 11.13 7.46
CA ASP A 33 3.05 11.65 6.08
C ASP A 33 2.01 10.99 5.16
N PHE A 34 0.94 10.43 5.74
CA PHE A 34 -0.23 10.05 4.96
C PHE A 34 -1.14 11.27 4.82
N PHE A 35 -1.58 11.53 3.60
CA PHE A 35 -2.45 12.67 3.29
C PHE A 35 -3.72 12.20 2.62
N TRP A 36 -4.85 12.82 2.95
CA TRP A 36 -6.12 12.57 2.26
C TRP A 36 -6.87 13.88 2.09
N LYS A 37 -7.55 14.01 0.95
CA LYS A 37 -8.25 15.25 0.59
C LYS A 37 -9.60 15.37 1.27
N THR A 38 -10.29 14.26 1.46
CA THR A 38 -11.65 14.23 2.00
C THR A 38 -11.68 13.42 3.28
N ASN A 39 -12.26 14.00 4.34
CA ASN A 39 -12.56 13.22 5.53
C ASN A 39 -13.65 12.20 5.18
N GLY A 40 -13.44 10.97 5.61
CA GLY A 40 -14.45 9.93 5.56
C GLY A 40 -15.65 10.22 6.47
N LYS A 41 -16.65 9.36 6.37
CA LYS A 41 -17.85 9.38 7.23
C LYS A 41 -17.87 8.14 8.11
N PHE A 42 -18.37 8.29 9.34
CA PHE A 42 -18.65 7.19 10.23
C PHE A 42 -20.00 6.57 9.90
N TYR A 43 -20.02 5.25 9.72
CA TYR A 43 -21.22 4.46 9.50
C TYR A 43 -21.38 3.50 10.68
N PRO A 44 -22.43 3.61 11.50
CA PRO A 44 -22.66 2.68 12.60
C PRO A 44 -22.83 1.25 12.07
N GLN A 45 -22.25 0.27 12.75
CA GLN A 45 -22.39 -1.13 12.39
C GLN A 45 -23.62 -1.74 13.06
N ARG A 46 -24.38 -2.55 12.32
CA ARG A 46 -25.56 -3.23 12.89
C ARG A 46 -25.10 -4.26 13.92
N GLY A 47 -25.74 -4.25 15.08
CA GLY A 47 -25.50 -5.23 16.15
C GLY A 47 -24.57 -4.75 17.26
N ASP A 48 -23.92 -3.59 17.12
CA ASP A 48 -23.10 -3.01 18.18
C ASP A 48 -23.11 -1.48 18.09
N SER A 49 -23.76 -0.83 19.06
CA SER A 49 -23.98 0.63 19.10
C SER A 49 -22.68 1.43 19.20
N ASN A 50 -21.59 0.80 19.60
CA ASN A 50 -20.29 1.44 19.75
C ASN A 50 -19.34 1.15 18.58
N GLN A 51 -19.75 0.33 17.60
CA GLN A 51 -18.93 -0.02 16.45
C GLN A 51 -19.29 0.82 15.23
N TYR A 52 -18.26 1.29 14.54
CA TYR A 52 -18.37 2.10 13.34
C TYR A 52 -17.49 1.52 12.23
N ALA A 53 -17.87 1.81 10.99
CA ALA A 53 -17.01 1.69 9.82
C ALA A 53 -16.70 3.10 9.31
N TYR A 54 -15.44 3.39 9.04
CA TYR A 54 -14.99 4.67 8.50
C TYR A 54 -14.24 4.43 7.19
N TYR A 55 -14.73 5.03 6.12
CA TYR A 55 -14.18 4.88 4.78
C TYR A 55 -13.42 6.14 4.41
N LEU A 56 -12.12 5.98 4.22
CA LEU A 56 -11.24 7.04 3.80
C LEU A 56 -10.86 6.81 2.33
N ASN A 57 -11.30 7.74 1.49
CA ASN A 57 -10.99 7.75 0.07
C ASN A 57 -9.81 8.68 -0.18
N ASP A 58 -9.13 8.46 -1.30
CA ASP A 58 -8.04 9.31 -1.75
C ASP A 58 -6.87 9.42 -0.75
N LEU A 59 -6.53 8.30 -0.10
CA LEU A 59 -5.34 8.21 0.74
C LEU A 59 -4.10 8.22 -0.15
N GLN A 60 -3.38 9.34 -0.14
CA GLN A 60 -2.05 9.44 -0.72
C GLN A 60 -1.07 8.76 0.22
N LEU A 61 -0.53 7.65 -0.25
CA LEU A 61 0.51 6.92 0.45
C LEU A 61 1.80 7.73 0.36
N PRO A 62 2.59 7.82 1.45
CA PRO A 62 3.97 8.27 1.32
C PRO A 62 4.63 7.39 0.27
N GLN A 63 5.47 8.00 -0.58
CA GLN A 63 6.31 7.20 -1.47
C GLN A 63 7.25 6.40 -0.59
N LEU A 64 6.85 5.17 -0.27
CA LEU A 64 7.78 4.14 0.12
C LEU A 64 8.76 4.10 -1.04
N GLY A 65 9.98 4.58 -0.81
CA GLY A 65 11.03 4.53 -1.81
C GLY A 65 11.11 3.08 -2.26
N VAL A 66 10.48 2.77 -3.39
CA VAL A 66 10.70 1.52 -4.07
C VAL A 66 12.15 1.66 -4.44
N ALA A 67 13.03 1.02 -3.65
CA ALA A 67 14.39 0.80 -4.05
C ALA A 67 14.26 0.29 -5.48
N ALA A 68 14.75 1.07 -6.44
CA ALA A 68 14.70 0.67 -7.83
C ALA A 68 15.17 -0.79 -7.87
N PRO A 69 14.45 -1.70 -8.56
CA PRO A 69 14.94 -3.05 -8.71
C PRO A 69 16.41 -2.95 -9.10
N PRO A 70 17.32 -3.69 -8.44
CA PRO A 70 18.75 -3.50 -8.63
C PRO A 70 19.01 -3.45 -10.12
N THR A 71 19.59 -2.34 -10.59
CA THR A 71 19.91 -2.16 -12.00
C THR A 71 20.63 -3.43 -12.46
N PRO A 72 20.12 -4.17 -13.46
CA PRO A 72 20.82 -5.35 -13.93
C PRO A 72 22.23 -4.91 -14.34
N THR A 73 23.25 -5.45 -13.67
CA THR A 73 24.65 -5.14 -13.93
C THR A 73 24.91 -5.37 -15.42
N PRO A 74 25.37 -4.36 -16.19
CA PRO A 74 25.64 -4.54 -17.61
C PRO A 74 26.75 -5.59 -17.77
N GLY A 75 26.38 -6.81 -18.16
CA GLY A 75 27.31 -7.92 -18.34
C GLY A 75 26.94 -9.21 -17.61
N GLU A 76 25.98 -9.20 -16.68
CA GLU A 76 25.49 -10.46 -16.09
C GLU A 76 24.48 -11.12 -17.05
N PRO A 77 24.71 -12.36 -17.52
CA PRO A 77 23.76 -13.05 -18.37
C PRO A 77 22.44 -13.19 -17.62
N GLN A 78 21.39 -12.53 -18.11
CA GLN A 78 20.06 -12.68 -17.54
C GLN A 78 19.66 -14.16 -17.70
N PRO A 79 19.43 -14.92 -16.61
CA PRO A 79 19.08 -16.33 -16.73
C PRO A 79 17.81 -16.42 -17.56
N ARG A 80 17.84 -17.24 -18.62
CA ARG A 80 16.66 -17.42 -19.46
C ARG A 80 15.60 -18.15 -18.61
N PRO A 81 14.32 -17.79 -18.74
CA PRO A 81 13.26 -18.33 -17.87
C PRO A 81 13.10 -19.86 -17.92
N TRP A 82 13.71 -20.54 -18.90
CA TRP A 82 13.75 -21.99 -19.00
C TRP A 82 14.98 -22.65 -18.34
N ASP A 83 16.03 -21.90 -17.97
CA ASP A 83 17.27 -22.47 -17.38
C ASP A 83 16.96 -23.08 -16.00
N ALA A 84 16.01 -22.46 -15.29
CA ALA A 84 15.54 -22.93 -13.98
C ALA A 84 14.72 -24.22 -14.04
N VAL A 85 14.23 -24.64 -15.23
CA VAL A 85 13.31 -25.79 -15.35
C VAL A 85 14.06 -27.09 -15.65
N LEU A 86 15.33 -27.06 -16.08
CA LEU A 86 16.06 -28.25 -16.52
C LEU A 86 17.22 -28.68 -15.62
N GLY A 87 17.49 -27.99 -14.51
CA GLY A 87 18.59 -28.33 -13.59
C GLY A 87 18.27 -29.43 -12.55
N GLY A 88 17.18 -30.18 -12.71
CA GLY A 88 16.74 -31.17 -11.73
C GLY A 88 16.46 -32.54 -12.33
N GLN A 89 17.50 -33.25 -12.77
CA GLN A 89 17.55 -34.73 -12.75
C GLN A 89 18.92 -35.25 -13.23
N GLY A 90 19.55 -36.09 -12.41
CA GLY A 90 20.87 -36.73 -12.59
C GLY A 90 21.85 -36.17 -11.56
N GLU A 91 22.25 -36.86 -10.50
CA GLU A 91 22.44 -38.30 -10.27
C GLU A 91 22.01 -38.73 -8.85
#